data_AF-A0A1Y2AC58-F1
#
_entry.id   AF-A0A1Y2AC58-F1
#
_cell.length_a   1.000
_cell.length_b   1.000
_cell.length_c   1.000
_cell.angle_alpha   90.00
_cell.angle_beta   90.00
_cell.angle_gamma   90.00
#
_symmetry.space_group_name_H-M   'P 1'
#
loop_
_entity.id
_entity.type
_entity.pdbx_description
1 polymer ?
#
loop_
_entity_poly.entity_id
_entity_poly.type
_entity_poly.pdbx_seq_one_letter_code
_entity_poly.pdbx_strand_id
1 'polypeptide(L)'
;MDICKLLRSLPLLKNYGKDVDLWIHEFEEVMDLWDIQNPKRRLIFMRECVDYSLKEVIKSIEKIKYLGITQNDKIWELKEVKIKANESIPIFNINYIRKYKNIDKEMRKLVTIEDYINSIKPRIYPCLRVLEQECENIEEALKSRKRPVKLKRN
;
A
#
# COMPACT_ATOMS: atom_id res chain seq x y z
N MET A 1 33.98 -2.60 3.33
CA MET A 1 33.04 -1.63 3.92
C MET A 1 33.04 -1.82 5.43
N ASP A 2 33.45 -0.81 6.18
CA ASP A 2 33.40 -0.80 7.64
C ASP A 2 32.01 -0.35 8.08
N ILE A 3 31.15 -1.31 8.43
CA ILE A 3 29.74 -1.07 8.77
C ILE A 3 29.62 -0.18 10.01
N CYS A 4 30.52 -0.33 10.98
CA CYS A 4 30.49 0.48 12.21
C CYS A 4 30.78 1.96 11.91
N LYS A 5 31.71 2.24 11.00
CA LYS A 5 31.98 3.61 10.54
C LYS A 5 30.81 4.18 9.73
N LEU A 6 30.23 3.39 8.81
CA LEU A 6 29.06 3.80 8.03
C LEU A 6 27.88 4.18 8.94
N LEU A 7 27.55 3.32 9.91
CA LEU A 7 26.44 3.57 10.84
C LEU A 7 26.64 4.85 11.67
N ARG A 8 27.89 5.19 12.00
CA ARG A 8 28.23 6.44 12.70
C ARG A 8 28.15 7.68 11.81
N SER A 9 28.32 7.52 10.49
CA SER A 9 28.18 8.61 9.52
C SER A 9 26.74 8.83 9.04
N LEU A 10 25.77 8.00 9.45
CA LEU A 10 24.40 8.15 9.01
C LEU A 10 23.75 9.44 9.55
N PRO A 11 23.14 10.27 8.68
CA PRO A 11 22.45 11.47 9.11
C PRO A 11 21.11 11.09 9.73
N LEU A 12 20.98 11.18 11.05
CA LEU A 12 19.72 10.89 11.73
C LEU A 12 18.72 12.03 11.51
N LEU A 13 17.55 11.73 10.94
CA LEU A 13 16.53 12.73 10.55
C LEU A 13 16.11 13.64 11.70
N LYS A 14 16.07 13.11 12.94
CA LYS A 14 15.74 13.90 14.14
C LYS A 14 16.65 15.12 14.36
N ASN A 15 17.85 15.12 13.78
CA ASN A 15 18.81 16.21 13.90
C ASN A 15 18.52 17.38 12.93
N TYR A 16 17.60 17.21 11.97
CA TYR A 16 17.31 18.18 10.91
C TYR A 16 15.98 18.91 11.13
N GLY A 17 15.24 18.57 12.19
CA GLY A 17 13.97 19.22 12.53
C GLY A 17 12.91 19.05 11.44
N LYS A 18 12.59 20.12 10.71
CA LYS A 18 11.63 20.13 9.60
C LYS A 18 12.28 20.10 8.21
N ASP A 19 13.60 20.22 8.14
CA ASP A 19 14.33 20.31 6.87
C ASP A 19 14.66 18.93 6.32
N VAL A 20 13.65 18.32 5.70
CA VAL A 20 13.75 16.97 5.14
C VAL A 20 14.58 16.95 3.86
N ASP A 21 14.59 18.05 3.10
CA ASP A 21 15.32 18.14 1.83
C ASP A 21 16.83 18.15 2.06
N LEU A 22 17.30 18.91 3.04
CA LEU A 22 18.71 18.88 3.47
C LEU A 22 19.11 17.49 3.99
N TRP A 23 18.25 16.84 4.78
CA TRP A 23 18.50 15.48 5.25
C TRP A 23 18.63 14.47 4.10
N ILE A 24 17.74 14.53 3.10
CA ILE A 24 17.81 13.66 1.91
C ILE A 24 19.13 13.89 1.18
N HIS A 25 19.53 15.14 0.99
CA HIS A 25 20.78 15.46 0.30
C HIS A 25 21.99 14.85 1.00
N GLU A 26 22.15 15.07 2.31
CA GLU A 26 23.26 14.52 3.08
C GLU A 26 23.22 12.99 3.17
N PHE A 27 22.02 12.40 3.20
CA PHE A 27 21.88 10.95 3.13
C PHE A 27 22.43 10.39 1.81
N GLU A 28 22.08 11.00 0.67
CA GLU A 28 22.58 10.58 -0.64
C GLU A 28 24.10 10.75 -0.73
N GLU A 29 24.66 11.85 -0.23
CA GLU A 29 26.12 12.05 -0.16
C GLU A 29 26.83 10.94 0.62
N VAL A 30 26.28 10.52 1.77
CA VAL A 30 26.83 9.39 2.54
C VAL A 30 26.70 8.09 1.75
N MET A 31 25.57 7.82 1.09
CA MET A 31 25.44 6.61 0.27
C MET A 31 26.43 6.58 -0.90
N ASP A 32 26.68 7.72 -1.54
CA ASP A 32 27.64 7.86 -2.64
C ASP A 32 29.09 7.73 -2.14
N LEU A 33 29.43 8.35 -1.01
CA LEU A 33 30.75 8.24 -0.37
C LEU A 33 31.14 6.79 -0.07
N TRP A 34 30.15 5.98 0.34
CA TRP A 34 30.34 4.57 0.67
C TRP A 34 30.10 3.62 -0.53
N ASP A 35 29.91 4.15 -1.74
CA ASP A 35 29.63 3.42 -2.98
C ASP A 35 28.41 2.46 -2.87
N ILE A 36 27.40 2.88 -2.11
CA ILE A 36 26.16 2.11 -1.93
C ILE A 36 25.18 2.58 -2.99
N GLN A 37 25.30 2.10 -4.23
CA GLN A 37 24.40 2.50 -5.33
C GLN A 37 23.09 1.69 -5.38
N ASN A 38 23.03 0.53 -4.71
CA ASN A 38 21.86 -0.34 -4.75
C ASN A 38 20.67 0.25 -3.99
N PRO A 39 19.51 0.49 -4.64
CA PRO A 39 18.35 1.13 -4.00
C PRO A 39 17.80 0.38 -2.77
N LYS A 40 17.81 -0.96 -2.80
CA LYS A 40 17.36 -1.79 -1.67
C LYS A 40 18.31 -1.68 -0.47
N ARG A 41 19.61 -1.50 -0.71
CA ARG A 41 20.59 -1.29 0.36
C ARG A 41 20.49 0.12 0.94
N ARG A 42 20.40 1.16 0.10
CA ARG A 42 20.16 2.55 0.56
C ARG A 42 18.97 2.62 1.49
N LEU A 43 17.87 2.00 1.09
CA LEU A 43 16.67 1.93 1.91
C LEU A 43 16.88 1.36 3.32
N ILE A 44 17.65 0.27 3.45
CA ILE A 44 17.94 -0.32 4.77
C ILE A 44 18.58 0.73 5.68
N PHE A 45 19.57 1.46 5.16
CA PHE A 45 20.23 2.53 5.91
C PHE A 45 19.32 3.74 6.16
N MET A 46 18.48 4.10 5.20
CA MET A 46 17.49 5.17 5.36
C MET A 46 16.50 4.87 6.50
N ARG A 47 16.11 3.60 6.69
CA ARG A 47 15.26 3.17 7.82
C ARG A 47 15.97 3.29 9.17
N GLU A 48 17.28 3.14 9.22
CA GLU A 48 18.07 3.35 10.45
C GLU A 48 18.21 4.83 10.81
N CYS A 49 18.07 5.72 9.82
CA CYS A 49 18.17 7.16 10.01
C CYS A 49 16.90 7.80 10.61
N VAL A 50 15.80 7.05 10.73
CA VAL A 50 14.50 7.60 11.13
C VAL A 50 13.92 6.97 12.39
N ASP A 51 13.24 7.80 13.18
CA ASP A 51 12.52 7.35 14.37
C ASP A 51 11.35 6.43 14.00
N TYR A 52 10.95 5.57 14.93
CA TYR A 52 9.96 4.52 14.71
C TYR A 52 8.63 5.03 14.14
N SER A 53 8.20 6.23 14.55
CA SER A 53 6.98 6.89 14.06
C SER A 53 7.03 7.23 12.57
N LEU A 54 8.22 7.47 12.01
CA LEU A 54 8.43 7.84 10.62
C LEU A 54 8.78 6.65 9.72
N LYS A 55 9.11 5.48 10.31
CA LYS A 55 9.41 4.25 9.55
C LYS A 55 8.24 3.80 8.65
N GLU A 56 7.00 3.93 9.11
CA GLU A 56 5.82 3.57 8.29
C GLU A 56 5.55 4.60 7.16
N VAL A 57 5.92 5.86 7.36
CA VAL A 57 5.89 6.89 6.31
C VAL A 57 6.95 6.57 5.25
N ILE A 58 8.17 6.23 5.67
CA ILE A 58 9.24 5.83 4.76
C ILE A 58 8.92 4.54 4.02
N LYS A 59 8.26 3.56 4.63
CA LYS A 59 7.80 2.35 3.93
C LYS A 59 6.83 2.64 2.79
N SER A 60 6.10 3.75 2.88
CA SER A 60 5.20 4.22 1.82
C SER A 60 5.98 4.93 0.71
N ILE A 61 6.99 5.73 1.07
CA ILE A 61 7.92 6.42 0.14
C ILE A 61 8.85 5.42 -0.57
N GLU A 62 9.31 4.40 0.14
CA GLU A 62 10.15 3.28 -0.29
C GLU A 62 9.59 2.58 -1.52
N LYS A 63 8.29 2.25 -1.49
CA LYS A 63 7.63 1.63 -2.63
C LYS A 63 7.63 2.53 -3.85
N ILE A 64 7.36 3.82 -3.64
CA ILE A 64 7.16 4.79 -4.72
C ILE A 64 8.49 5.21 -5.36
N LYS A 65 9.51 5.54 -4.55
CA LYS A 65 10.76 6.16 -5.03
C LYS A 65 11.87 5.15 -5.33
N TYR A 66 12.02 4.09 -4.52
CA TYR A 66 13.18 3.18 -4.59
C TYR A 66 12.90 1.85 -5.30
N LEU A 67 11.64 1.40 -5.31
CA LEU A 67 11.22 0.22 -6.06
C LEU A 67 10.61 0.56 -7.43
N GLY A 68 10.47 1.86 -7.75
CA GLY A 68 9.84 2.33 -8.97
C GLY A 68 8.36 1.97 -9.09
N ILE A 69 7.68 1.67 -7.97
CA ILE A 69 6.27 1.28 -7.98
C ILE A 69 5.43 2.54 -8.18
N THR A 70 5.02 2.73 -9.42
CA THR A 70 4.15 3.83 -9.83
C THR A 70 2.73 3.65 -9.26
N GLN A 71 1.92 4.70 -9.34
CA GLN A 71 0.49 4.57 -9.00
C GLN A 71 -0.21 3.57 -9.94
N ASN A 72 0.23 3.46 -11.19
CA ASN A 72 -0.29 2.48 -12.14
C ASN A 72 0.03 1.04 -11.70
N ASP A 73 1.22 0.78 -11.16
CA ASP A 73 1.58 -0.54 -10.64
C ASP A 73 0.69 -0.92 -9.45
N LYS A 74 0.40 0.03 -8.55
CA LYS A 74 -0.52 -0.19 -7.42
C LYS A 74 -1.94 -0.50 -7.89
N ILE A 75 -2.42 0.21 -8.93
CA ILE A 75 -3.73 -0.04 -9.53
C ILE A 75 -3.75 -1.43 -10.15
N TRP A 76 -2.73 -1.78 -10.93
CA TRP A 76 -2.62 -3.09 -11.57
C TRP A 76 -2.60 -4.23 -10.54
N GLU A 77 -1.76 -4.10 -9.49
CA GLU A 77 -1.69 -5.06 -8.38
C GLU A 77 -3.05 -5.23 -7.70
N LEU A 78 -3.82 -4.14 -7.53
CA LEU A 78 -5.14 -4.20 -6.92
C LEU A 78 -6.16 -4.92 -7.82
N LYS A 79 -6.16 -4.67 -9.13
CA LYS A 79 -7.07 -5.34 -10.10
C LYS A 79 -6.80 -6.84 -10.22
N GLU A 80 -5.54 -7.23 -10.09
CA GLU A 80 -5.11 -8.64 -10.14
C GLU A 80 -5.35 -9.40 -8.84
N VAL A 81 -5.64 -8.73 -7.73
CA VAL A 81 -5.84 -9.41 -6.45
C VAL A 81 -7.06 -10.33 -6.52
N LYS A 82 -6.92 -11.55 -5.98
CA LYS A 82 -8.01 -12.54 -5.90
C LYS A 82 -8.16 -13.07 -4.48
N ILE A 83 -9.39 -13.26 -4.03
CA ILE A 83 -9.66 -13.88 -2.74
C ILE A 83 -9.18 -15.33 -2.71
N LYS A 84 -8.52 -15.73 -1.64
CA LYS A 84 -8.05 -17.11 -1.45
C LYS A 84 -9.17 -18.02 -0.97
N ALA A 85 -9.05 -19.33 -1.24
CA ALA A 85 -10.05 -20.34 -0.88
C ALA A 85 -10.39 -20.36 0.64
N ASN A 86 -9.40 -20.13 1.50
CA ASN A 86 -9.57 -20.14 2.96
C ASN A 86 -9.71 -18.75 3.57
N GLU A 87 -9.70 -17.68 2.76
CA GLU A 87 -9.85 -16.31 3.24
C GLU A 87 -11.32 -15.91 3.32
N SER A 88 -11.72 -15.30 4.44
CA SER A 88 -13.08 -14.78 4.59
C SER A 88 -13.25 -13.45 3.85
N ILE A 89 -14.44 -13.20 3.30
CA ILE A 89 -14.77 -11.93 2.63
C ILE A 89 -14.47 -10.71 3.50
N PRO A 90 -14.82 -10.67 4.81
CA PRO A 90 -14.50 -9.52 5.64
C PRO A 90 -12.99 -9.24 5.74
N ILE A 91 -12.16 -10.27 5.89
CA ILE A 91 -10.70 -10.12 5.95
C ILE A 91 -10.17 -9.63 4.60
N PHE A 92 -10.63 -10.25 3.52
CA PHE A 92 -10.27 -9.84 2.17
C PHE A 92 -10.62 -8.35 1.92
N ASN A 93 -11.83 -7.93 2.27
CA ASN A 93 -12.30 -6.55 2.06
C ASN A 93 -11.47 -5.53 2.86
N ILE A 94 -11.05 -5.87 4.08
CA ILE A 94 -10.15 -5.03 4.88
C ILE A 94 -8.79 -4.87 4.18
N ASN A 95 -8.26 -5.93 3.57
CA ASN A 95 -7.00 -5.86 2.85
C ASN A 95 -7.15 -5.10 1.53
N TYR A 96 -8.24 -5.33 0.80
CA TYR A 96 -8.56 -4.65 -0.45
C TYR A 96 -8.68 -3.14 -0.23
N ILE A 97 -9.44 -2.70 0.79
CA ILE A 97 -9.60 -1.26 1.07
C ILE A 97 -8.29 -0.59 1.48
N ARG A 98 -7.41 -1.28 2.21
CA ARG A 98 -6.09 -0.75 2.57
C ARG A 98 -5.24 -0.50 1.32
N LYS A 99 -5.21 -1.45 0.38
CA LYS A 99 -4.51 -1.28 -0.90
C LYS A 99 -5.12 -0.16 -1.74
N TYR A 100 -6.44 -0.11 -1.84
CA TYR A 100 -7.16 0.96 -2.54
C TYR A 100 -6.86 2.35 -1.97
N LYS A 101 -6.87 2.50 -0.63
CA LYS A 101 -6.54 3.77 0.04
C LYS A 101 -5.08 4.17 -0.08
N ASN A 102 -4.19 3.25 -0.45
CA ASN A 102 -2.77 3.53 -0.73
C ASN A 102 -2.51 4.01 -2.17
N ILE A 103 -3.55 4.03 -3.01
CA ILE A 103 -3.52 4.68 -4.33
C ILE A 103 -3.87 6.16 -4.13
N ASP A 104 -3.23 7.03 -4.90
CA ASP A 104 -3.54 8.46 -4.93
C ASP A 104 -5.03 8.71 -5.19
N LYS A 105 -5.60 9.70 -4.48
CA LYS A 105 -7.05 9.91 -4.43
C LYS A 105 -7.65 10.15 -5.82
N GLU A 106 -6.98 10.91 -6.66
CA GLU A 106 -7.45 11.24 -8.02
C GLU A 106 -7.36 10.06 -8.98
N MET A 107 -6.46 9.12 -8.71
CA MET A 107 -6.26 7.93 -9.56
C MET A 107 -7.14 6.75 -9.15
N ARG A 108 -7.73 6.76 -7.95
CA ARG A 108 -8.63 5.70 -7.47
C ARG A 108 -9.82 5.44 -8.38
N LYS A 109 -10.29 6.45 -9.14
CA LYS A 109 -11.35 6.33 -10.14
C LYS A 109 -11.07 5.30 -11.25
N LEU A 110 -9.81 4.91 -11.42
CA LEU A 110 -9.39 3.88 -12.37
C LEU A 110 -9.66 2.45 -11.89
N VAL A 111 -10.01 2.28 -10.60
CA VAL A 111 -10.43 1.01 -10.02
C VAL A 111 -11.95 1.00 -9.91
N THR A 112 -12.56 0.06 -10.60
CA THR A 112 -14.02 -0.05 -10.78
C THR A 112 -14.61 -1.13 -9.89
N ILE A 113 -15.93 -1.07 -9.68
CA ILE A 113 -16.66 -2.12 -8.96
C ILE A 113 -16.47 -3.48 -9.64
N GLU A 114 -16.40 -3.52 -10.96
CA GLU A 114 -16.14 -4.73 -11.74
C GLU A 114 -14.76 -5.33 -11.40
N ASP A 115 -13.72 -4.51 -11.19
CA ASP A 115 -12.42 -5.00 -10.72
C ASP A 115 -12.55 -5.71 -9.35
N TYR A 116 -13.33 -5.14 -8.43
CA TYR A 116 -13.61 -5.76 -7.13
C TYR A 116 -14.45 -7.03 -7.27
N ILE A 117 -15.51 -7.05 -8.08
CA ILE A 117 -16.30 -8.27 -8.35
C ILE A 117 -15.40 -9.38 -8.90
N ASN A 118 -14.51 -9.05 -9.84
CA ASN A 118 -13.53 -9.99 -10.39
C ASN A 118 -12.53 -10.49 -9.34
N SER A 119 -12.28 -9.72 -8.28
CA SER A 119 -11.42 -10.12 -7.17
C SER A 119 -12.08 -11.16 -6.25
N ILE A 120 -13.41 -11.15 -6.14
CA ILE A 120 -14.20 -12.06 -5.31
C ILE A 120 -15.01 -13.09 -6.11
N LYS A 121 -14.83 -13.15 -7.44
CA LYS A 121 -15.57 -14.01 -8.39
C LYS A 121 -15.80 -15.47 -7.93
N PRO A 122 -14.84 -16.17 -7.27
CA PRO A 122 -15.07 -17.52 -6.74
C PRO A 122 -16.14 -17.60 -5.63
N ARG A 123 -16.57 -16.46 -5.08
CA ARG A 123 -17.56 -16.34 -4.00
C ARG A 123 -18.86 -15.78 -4.59
N ILE A 124 -19.66 -16.68 -5.16
CA ILE A 124 -20.87 -16.35 -5.92
C ILE A 124 -21.83 -15.46 -5.12
N TYR A 125 -22.17 -15.82 -3.87
CA TYR A 125 -23.13 -15.05 -3.06
C TYR A 125 -22.68 -13.60 -2.77
N PRO A 126 -21.42 -13.35 -2.34
CA PRO A 126 -20.90 -11.99 -2.28
C PRO A 126 -20.99 -11.20 -3.59
N CYS A 127 -20.65 -11.82 -4.74
CA CYS A 127 -20.73 -11.15 -6.04
C CYS A 127 -22.16 -10.70 -6.36
N LEU A 128 -23.12 -11.60 -6.21
CA LEU A 128 -24.54 -11.31 -6.46
C LEU A 128 -25.04 -10.14 -5.61
N ARG A 129 -24.62 -10.04 -4.34
CA ARG A 129 -25.05 -8.95 -3.48
C ARG A 129 -24.53 -7.58 -3.92
N VAL A 130 -23.31 -7.52 -4.42
CA VAL A 130 -22.75 -6.25 -4.93
C VAL A 130 -23.55 -5.80 -6.15
N LEU A 131 -23.87 -6.74 -7.05
CA LEU A 131 -24.69 -6.47 -8.23
C LEU A 131 -26.11 -6.02 -7.87
N GLU A 132 -26.77 -6.69 -6.92
CA GLU A 132 -28.13 -6.33 -6.46
C GLU A 132 -28.21 -4.98 -5.75
N GLN A 133 -27.12 -4.50 -5.15
CA GLN A 133 -27.10 -3.25 -4.40
C GLN A 133 -26.82 -2.01 -5.26
N GLU A 134 -26.52 -2.19 -6.55
CA GLU A 134 -26.22 -1.11 -7.49
C GLU A 134 -25.23 -0.09 -6.88
N CYS A 135 -24.17 -0.59 -6.25
CA CYS A 135 -23.20 0.27 -5.57
C CYS A 135 -22.62 1.33 -6.52
N GLU A 136 -22.39 2.54 -6.04
CA GLU A 136 -21.83 3.62 -6.86
C GLU A 136 -20.30 3.65 -6.79
N ASN A 137 -19.73 3.09 -5.72
CA ASN A 137 -18.30 3.11 -5.48
C ASN A 137 -17.78 1.86 -4.75
N ILE A 138 -16.45 1.71 -4.75
CA ILE A 138 -15.74 0.60 -4.11
C ILE A 138 -16.05 0.50 -2.61
N GLU A 139 -16.17 1.63 -1.90
CA GLU A 139 -16.39 1.60 -0.46
C GLU A 139 -17.77 1.05 -0.09
N GLU A 140 -18.79 1.34 -0.90
CA GLU A 140 -20.12 0.73 -0.79
C GLU A 140 -20.10 -0.77 -1.11
N ALA A 141 -19.46 -1.14 -2.23
CA ALA A 141 -19.35 -2.54 -2.65
C ALA A 141 -18.64 -3.41 -1.59
N LEU A 142 -17.66 -2.86 -0.87
CA LEU A 142 -16.96 -3.55 0.23
C LEU A 142 -17.81 -3.67 1.50
N LYS A 143 -18.82 -2.80 1.67
CA LYS A 143 -19.74 -2.76 2.82
C LYS A 143 -21.02 -3.54 2.60
N SER A 144 -21.23 -4.15 1.43
CA SER A 144 -22.42 -4.95 1.10
C SER A 144 -22.59 -6.15 2.04
N ARG A 145 -23.11 -5.92 3.25
CA ARG A 145 -23.36 -6.94 4.28
C ARG A 145 -24.69 -7.64 4.01
N LYS A 146 -24.84 -8.84 4.59
CA LYS A 146 -26.10 -9.61 4.57
C LYS A 146 -27.29 -8.72 4.95
N ARG A 147 -28.18 -8.40 4.00
CA ARG A 147 -29.61 -8.28 4.36
C ARG A 147 -30.04 -9.69 4.82
N PRO A 148 -30.65 -9.86 6.00
CA PRO A 148 -31.28 -11.13 6.34
C PRO A 148 -32.29 -11.40 5.23
N VAL A 149 -32.11 -12.52 4.53
CA VAL A 149 -33.08 -12.99 3.55
C VAL A 149 -34.36 -13.23 4.35
N LYS A 150 -35.34 -12.33 4.26
CA LYS A 150 -36.70 -12.67 4.62
C LYS A 150 -37.13 -13.71 3.59
N LEU A 151 -36.88 -14.98 3.88
CA LEU A 151 -37.53 -16.10 3.20
C LEU A 151 -39.03 -15.89 3.42
N LYS A 152 -39.70 -15.22 2.48
CA LYS A 152 -41.14 -15.40 2.32
C LYS A 152 -41.31 -16.85 1.87
N ARG A 153 -41.49 -17.73 2.86
CA ARG A 153 -42.09 -19.04 2.62
C ARG A 153 -43.54 -18.73 2.23
N ASN A 154 -43.85 -18.97 0.95
CA ASN A 154 -45.23 -19.13 0.51
C ASN A 154 -45.76 -20.46 1.05
#